data_AF-A0A915ZHR5-F1
#
_entry.id   AF-A0A915ZHR5-F1
#
_cell.length_a   1.000
_cell.length_b   1.000
_cell.length_c   1.000
_cell.angle_alpha   90.00
_cell.angle_beta   90.00
_cell.angle_gamma   90.00
#
_symmetry.space_group_name_H-M   'P 1'
#
loop_
_entity.id
_entity.type
_entity.pdbx_description
1 polymer ?
#
loop_
_entity_poly.entity_id
_entity_poly.type
_entity_poly.pdbx_seq_one_letter_code
_entity_poly.pdbx_strand_id
1 'polypeptide(L)'
;MNDYCSIVGINFRDFGISCAGFAYSYMNPNDIRIHIEWEGGPLSNEIAITNYLHELREVLEQIIRSELQVDFYTQILFILAIPDKYTISTWTIRECAFKAGLLRDLYSQNLKFITESEAIAIFCMKYLKTHNISVGENFMIIDCGGDIVSLTTRQLLENERLSLIAERIGNDCGSSSVDQEFLKFLENKVGSFAINYVKENRPYQIQYILQVFFRLYKINFTGIQSEFDTVKFDSKAHQPFLAQYCNEEYNTNKKGIGWSFELKFEDIKAIFDPIIEKIIQLIDSQLRLCDDNCFALSLVGELGKSKYLQSRIKKEFNTRVRLISRPPYSVTAIMRGAVLYGLYHVNQNRIQNQLKNTIKELKEVKEKNEVLQDQMLLYVNSQEEYKTLINKYNNETNQHKIIVEKLKRDIKGIEEKYQNQIIDNQRYQNKIKLQEPRINQLQQDVKLKENQLKKK
;
A
#
# COMPACT_ATOMS: atom_id res chain seq x y z
N MET A 1 9.90 -14.04 -4.49
CA MET A 1 8.87 -12.98 -4.55
C MET A 1 8.66 -12.53 -3.12
N ASN A 2 8.81 -11.24 -2.81
CA ASN A 2 8.99 -10.82 -1.42
C ASN A 2 7.63 -10.62 -0.78
N ASP A 3 7.22 -11.57 0.06
CA ASP A 3 6.07 -11.43 0.94
C ASP A 3 6.50 -10.61 2.16
N TYR A 4 6.39 -9.29 2.02
CA TYR A 4 6.79 -8.38 3.08
C TYR A 4 5.87 -8.56 4.29
N CYS A 5 6.46 -8.91 5.42
CA CYS A 5 5.78 -9.01 6.71
C CYS A 5 5.91 -7.71 7.52
N SER A 6 6.97 -6.92 7.27
CA SER A 6 7.26 -5.69 8.01
C SER A 6 7.78 -4.57 7.11
N ILE A 7 7.54 -3.31 7.53
CA ILE A 7 7.98 -2.11 6.82
C ILE A 7 8.71 -1.19 7.81
N VAL A 8 9.92 -0.78 7.44
CA VAL A 8 10.78 0.08 8.27
C VAL A 8 10.99 1.41 7.55
N GLY A 9 10.57 2.51 8.17
CA GLY A 9 10.80 3.86 7.69
C GLY A 9 12.04 4.47 8.33
N ILE A 10 13.02 4.88 7.53
CA ILE A 10 14.29 5.48 7.98
C ILE A 10 14.34 6.93 7.49
N ASN A 11 14.65 7.87 8.37
CA ASN A 11 14.85 9.27 8.01
C ASN A 11 16.35 9.59 7.85
N PHE A 12 16.73 10.13 6.69
CA PHE A 12 18.11 10.48 6.36
C PHE A 12 18.49 11.93 6.64
N ARG A 13 17.56 12.75 7.19
CA ARG A 13 17.69 14.22 7.25
C ARG A 13 19.08 14.70 7.67
N ASP A 14 19.80 14.00 8.54
CA ASP A 14 21.15 14.43 8.96
C ASP A 14 22.13 13.34 9.46
N PHE A 15 21.98 12.04 9.19
CA PHE A 15 22.76 11.00 9.93
C PHE A 15 22.64 11.12 11.47
N GLY A 16 21.58 11.77 11.94
CA GLY A 16 21.44 12.16 13.35
C GLY A 16 22.18 13.45 13.75
N ILE A 17 22.55 14.35 12.83
CA ILE A 17 23.34 15.56 13.15
C ILE A 17 22.48 16.83 13.38
N SER A 18 21.27 16.96 12.81
CA SER A 18 20.34 18.00 13.28
C SER A 18 19.86 17.68 14.68
N CYS A 19 19.31 18.68 15.36
CA CYS A 19 19.05 18.63 16.80
C CYS A 19 18.30 17.38 17.31
N ALA A 20 17.60 16.62 16.45
CA ALA A 20 16.97 15.34 16.82
C ALA A 20 17.92 14.15 17.07
N GLY A 21 19.18 14.16 16.59
CA GLY A 21 20.07 12.99 16.71
C GLY A 21 21.32 13.16 17.58
N PHE A 22 21.95 14.34 17.62
CA PHE A 22 23.13 14.59 18.47
C PHE A 22 22.90 15.66 19.53
N ALA A 23 21.97 16.60 19.32
CA ALA A 23 21.77 17.70 20.28
C ALA A 23 20.99 17.31 21.55
N TYR A 24 20.34 16.15 21.58
CA TYR A 24 19.55 15.68 22.75
C TYR A 24 19.75 14.20 23.07
N SER A 25 20.96 13.66 22.90
CA SER A 25 21.25 12.36 23.49
C SER A 25 20.99 12.43 24.99
N TYR A 26 20.21 11.48 25.51
CA TYR A 26 20.04 11.23 26.95
C TYR A 26 21.33 10.64 27.57
N MET A 27 22.48 10.87 26.92
CA MET A 27 23.79 10.43 27.39
C MET A 27 24.38 11.53 28.26
N ASN A 28 25.12 11.11 29.28
CA ASN A 28 25.96 12.02 30.02
C ASN A 28 26.94 12.69 29.03
N PRO A 29 27.12 14.02 29.05
CA PRO A 29 28.09 14.69 28.18
C PRO A 29 29.51 14.10 28.27
N ASN A 30 29.87 13.46 29.39
CA ASN A 30 31.14 12.76 29.55
C ASN A 30 31.28 11.47 28.72
N ASP A 31 30.16 10.91 28.25
CA ASP A 31 30.15 9.69 27.42
C ASP A 31 30.24 10.01 25.92
N ILE A 32 30.14 11.30 25.56
CA ILE A 32 30.31 11.76 24.18
C ILE A 32 31.80 11.81 23.86
N ARG A 33 32.29 10.81 23.12
CA ARG A 33 33.64 10.85 22.53
C ARG A 33 33.61 11.64 21.24
N ILE A 34 34.03 12.90 21.31
CA ILE A 34 34.35 13.68 20.11
C ILE A 34 35.76 13.26 19.68
N HIS A 35 35.88 12.55 18.56
CA HIS A 35 37.17 12.32 17.93
C HIS A 35 37.63 13.63 17.28
N ILE A 36 38.39 14.44 18.04
CA ILE A 36 38.87 15.76 17.62
C ILE A 36 39.84 15.65 16.44
N GLU A 37 40.43 14.47 16.24
CA GLU A 37 41.28 14.15 15.11
C GLU A 37 40.86 12.78 14.58
N TRP A 38 39.98 12.77 13.56
CA TRP A 38 39.86 11.60 12.72
C TRP A 38 41.15 11.53 11.88
N GLU A 39 42.05 10.61 12.22
CA GLU A 39 43.39 10.50 11.61
C GLU A 39 43.36 10.34 10.07
N GLY A 40 42.20 10.01 9.48
CA GLY A 40 41.98 9.83 8.05
C GLY A 40 41.56 11.08 7.25
N GLY A 41 41.44 12.25 7.87
CA GLY A 41 40.91 13.46 7.20
C GLY A 41 39.37 13.49 7.08
N PRO A 42 38.78 14.43 6.33
CA PRO A 42 37.33 14.54 6.20
C PRO A 42 36.73 13.28 5.56
N LEU A 43 35.79 12.66 6.27
CA LEU A 43 35.00 11.53 5.78
C LEU A 43 34.29 11.90 4.48
N SER A 44 34.37 11.04 3.46
CA SER A 44 33.49 11.16 2.30
C SER A 44 32.04 10.91 2.73
N ASN A 45 31.08 11.52 2.03
CA ASN A 45 29.67 11.33 2.31
C ASN A 45 29.28 9.84 2.27
N GLU A 46 29.84 9.07 1.33
CA GLU A 46 29.57 7.64 1.17
C GLU A 46 30.05 6.83 2.37
N ILE A 47 31.24 7.13 2.90
CA ILE A 47 31.76 6.44 4.09
C ILE A 47 30.90 6.79 5.30
N ALA A 48 30.55 8.07 5.46
CA ALA A 48 29.68 8.51 6.56
C ALA A 48 28.29 7.82 6.49
N ILE A 49 27.67 7.76 5.31
CA ILE A 49 26.42 7.05 5.07
C ILE A 49 26.55 5.57 5.42
N THR A 50 27.59 4.92 4.90
CA THR A 50 27.79 3.47 5.07
C THR A 50 27.97 3.12 6.54
N ASN A 51 28.79 3.88 7.27
CA ASN A 51 29.02 3.64 8.70
C ASN A 51 27.75 3.88 9.53
N TYR A 52 27.01 4.96 9.27
CA TYR A 52 25.74 5.21 9.96
C TYR A 52 24.73 4.08 9.71
N LEU A 53 24.58 3.66 8.45
CA LEU A 53 23.67 2.58 8.08
C LEU A 53 24.10 1.23 8.68
N HIS A 54 25.40 1.00 8.86
CA HIS A 54 25.92 -0.21 9.48
C HIS A 54 25.47 -0.30 10.94
N GLU A 55 25.70 0.76 11.72
CA GLU A 55 25.26 0.81 13.13
C GLU A 55 23.74 0.74 13.25
N LEU A 56 23.01 1.43 12.36
CA LEU A 56 21.55 1.35 12.33
C LEU A 56 21.08 -0.09 12.04
N ARG A 57 21.74 -0.79 11.10
CA ARG A 57 21.41 -2.18 10.75
C ARG A 57 21.62 -3.12 11.94
N GLU A 58 22.69 -2.98 12.71
CA GLU A 58 22.91 -3.79 13.92
C GLU A 58 21.76 -3.63 14.92
N VAL A 59 21.35 -2.39 15.20
CA VAL A 59 20.22 -2.10 16.10
C VAL A 59 18.91 -2.68 15.54
N LEU A 60 18.65 -2.48 14.25
CA LEU A 60 17.43 -2.98 13.60
C LEU A 60 17.37 -4.51 13.62
N GLU A 61 18.46 -5.20 13.31
CA GLU A 61 18.51 -6.67 13.35
C GLU A 61 18.18 -7.21 14.73
N GLN A 62 18.70 -6.59 15.79
CA GLN A 62 18.40 -7.00 17.16
C GLN A 62 16.91 -6.85 17.49
N ILE A 63 16.31 -5.70 17.16
CA ILE A 63 14.87 -5.42 17.38
C ILE A 63 14.01 -6.40 16.55
N ILE A 64 14.32 -6.59 15.27
CA ILE A 64 13.55 -7.45 14.38
C ILE A 64 13.58 -8.91 14.82
N ARG A 65 14.75 -9.42 15.22
CA ARG A 65 14.89 -10.80 15.71
C ARG A 65 14.14 -11.02 17.02
N SER A 66 14.18 -10.03 17.92
CA SER A 66 13.56 -10.14 19.25
C SER A 66 12.05 -9.94 19.23
N GLU A 67 11.54 -8.98 18.46
CA GLU A 67 10.13 -8.58 18.51
C GLU A 67 9.27 -9.15 17.38
N LEU A 68 9.82 -9.29 16.17
CA LEU A 68 9.03 -9.57 14.97
C LEU A 68 9.19 -11.01 14.45
N GLN A 69 10.31 -11.67 14.75
CA GLN A 69 10.61 -13.06 14.29
C GLN A 69 10.45 -13.26 12.77
N VAL A 70 10.78 -12.23 11.98
CA VAL A 70 10.75 -12.27 10.50
C VAL A 70 12.16 -12.28 9.94
N ASP A 71 12.32 -12.82 8.73
CA ASP A 71 13.60 -12.78 8.02
C ASP A 71 13.94 -11.35 7.59
N PHE A 72 15.07 -10.84 8.10
CA PHE A 72 15.51 -9.47 7.91
C PHE A 72 15.68 -9.08 6.44
N TYR A 73 16.19 -10.00 5.61
CA TYR A 73 16.58 -9.69 4.25
C TYR A 73 15.48 -9.91 3.22
N THR A 74 14.50 -10.76 3.51
CA THR A 74 13.48 -11.19 2.52
C THR A 74 12.09 -10.70 2.87
N GLN A 75 11.77 -10.50 4.15
CA GLN A 75 10.43 -10.15 4.63
C GLN A 75 10.29 -8.70 5.09
N ILE A 76 11.32 -7.87 4.92
CA ILE A 76 11.31 -6.46 5.32
C ILE A 76 11.45 -5.55 4.11
N LEU A 77 10.59 -4.53 4.05
CA LEU A 77 10.69 -3.42 3.11
C LEU A 77 11.23 -2.19 3.84
N PHE A 78 12.42 -1.74 3.46
CA PHE A 78 13.01 -0.49 3.92
C PHE A 78 12.55 0.68 3.04
N ILE A 79 12.02 1.73 3.67
CA ILE A 79 11.68 3.00 3.02
C ILE A 79 12.60 4.08 3.58
N LEU A 80 13.49 4.60 2.75
CA LEU A 80 14.40 5.68 3.13
C LEU A 80 13.81 7.01 2.68
N ALA A 81 13.52 7.87 3.65
CA ALA A 81 13.13 9.25 3.41
C ALA A 81 14.38 10.11 3.23
N ILE A 82 14.53 10.73 2.05
CA ILE A 82 15.69 11.58 1.70
C ILE A 82 15.27 13.06 1.60
N PRO A 83 16.19 14.01 1.81
CA PRO A 83 15.89 15.43 1.62
C PRO A 83 15.41 15.73 0.20
N ASP A 84 14.49 16.70 0.04
CA ASP A 84 13.89 17.02 -1.26
C ASP A 84 14.90 17.56 -2.30
N LYS A 85 15.96 18.22 -1.83
CA LYS A 85 17.04 18.77 -2.67
C LYS A 85 18.38 18.12 -2.34
N TYR A 86 18.40 16.78 -2.32
CA TYR A 86 19.61 16.03 -2.02
C TYR A 86 20.48 15.84 -3.26
N THR A 87 21.79 16.14 -3.14
CA THR A 87 22.74 16.07 -4.26
C THR A 87 23.27 14.66 -4.51
N ILE A 88 23.24 13.80 -3.49
CA ILE A 88 23.68 12.41 -3.59
C ILE A 88 22.58 11.59 -4.25
N SER A 89 22.95 10.86 -5.30
CA SER A 89 21.99 10.02 -6.02
C SER A 89 21.44 8.91 -5.12
N THR A 90 20.18 8.53 -5.33
CA THR A 90 19.58 7.37 -4.64
C THR A 90 20.32 6.07 -4.94
N TRP A 91 21.04 6.00 -6.07
CA TRP A 91 21.88 4.86 -6.41
C TRP A 91 23.09 4.76 -5.47
N THR A 92 23.79 5.88 -5.24
CA THR A 92 24.91 5.95 -4.30
C THR A 92 24.47 5.57 -2.88
N ILE A 93 23.31 6.04 -2.42
CA ILE A 93 22.77 5.67 -1.10
C ILE A 93 22.46 4.17 -1.04
N ARG A 94 21.92 3.60 -2.12
CA ARG A 94 21.68 2.15 -2.23
C ARG A 94 22.97 1.35 -2.18
N GLU A 95 24.05 1.80 -2.82
CA GLU A 95 25.37 1.17 -2.71
C GLU A 95 25.89 1.22 -1.27
N CYS A 96 25.72 2.35 -0.58
CA CYS A 96 26.09 2.48 0.83
C CYS A 96 25.25 1.54 1.71
N ALA A 97 23.95 1.43 1.49
CA ALA A 97 23.06 0.51 2.20
C ALA A 97 23.45 -0.97 1.98
N PHE A 98 23.86 -1.31 0.76
CA PHE A 98 24.40 -2.64 0.45
C PHE A 98 25.73 -2.89 1.18
N LYS A 99 26.68 -1.96 1.10
CA LYS A 99 27.99 -2.06 1.81
C LYS A 99 27.82 -2.13 3.33
N ALA A 100 26.81 -1.46 3.87
CA ALA A 100 26.45 -1.49 5.29
C ALA A 100 25.77 -2.80 5.74
N GLY A 101 25.47 -3.72 4.82
CA GLY A 101 24.77 -4.96 5.13
C GLY A 101 23.26 -4.80 5.36
N LEU A 102 22.68 -3.63 5.07
CA LEU A 102 21.23 -3.41 5.14
C LEU A 102 20.50 -4.17 4.01
N LEU A 103 21.18 -4.39 2.88
CA LEU A 103 20.69 -5.18 1.76
C LEU A 103 21.62 -6.36 1.48
N ARG A 104 21.01 -7.52 1.18
CA ARG A 104 21.75 -8.72 0.74
C ARG A 104 22.22 -8.64 -0.71
N ASP A 105 21.48 -7.92 -1.55
CA ASP A 105 21.75 -7.73 -2.98
C ASP A 105 21.55 -6.27 -3.34
N LEU A 106 22.45 -5.72 -4.18
CA LEU A 106 22.44 -4.32 -4.56
C LEU A 106 21.15 -3.92 -5.30
N TYR A 107 20.59 -4.84 -6.09
CA TYR A 107 19.38 -4.63 -6.89
C TYR A 107 18.10 -5.04 -6.16
N SER A 108 18.20 -5.34 -4.86
CA SER A 108 17.06 -5.73 -4.04
C SER A 108 15.93 -4.70 -4.12
N GLN A 109 14.71 -5.21 -4.33
CA GLN A 109 13.48 -4.43 -4.33
C GLN A 109 13.00 -4.08 -2.91
N ASN A 110 13.70 -4.56 -1.89
CA ASN A 110 13.42 -4.35 -0.46
C ASN A 110 13.88 -2.97 0.03
N LEU A 111 14.36 -2.13 -0.88
CA LEU A 111 14.71 -0.74 -0.61
C LEU A 111 13.94 0.19 -1.55
N LYS A 112 13.18 1.12 -0.99
CA LYS A 112 12.55 2.21 -1.73
C LYS A 112 12.90 3.55 -1.10
N PHE A 113 12.76 4.59 -1.91
CA PHE A 113 13.02 5.96 -1.50
C PHE A 113 11.75 6.78 -1.58
N ILE A 114 11.62 7.73 -0.67
CA ILE A 114 10.61 8.78 -0.68
C ILE A 114 11.29 10.09 -0.29
N THR A 115 10.79 11.25 -0.72
CA THR A 115 11.30 12.51 -0.18
C THR A 115 10.68 12.81 1.18
N GLU A 116 11.38 13.57 2.03
CA GLU A 116 10.86 13.96 3.33
C GLU A 116 9.53 14.71 3.24
N SER A 117 9.41 15.68 2.31
CA SER A 117 8.17 16.44 2.18
C SER A 117 7.00 15.56 1.72
N GLU A 118 7.25 14.58 0.86
CA GLU A 118 6.23 13.65 0.41
C GLU A 118 5.80 12.70 1.53
N ALA A 119 6.75 12.21 2.33
CA ALA A 119 6.45 11.40 3.51
C ALA A 119 5.57 12.18 4.51
N ILE A 120 5.95 13.43 4.82
CA ILE A 120 5.16 14.31 5.69
C ILE A 120 3.76 14.52 5.11
N ALA A 121 3.64 14.74 3.79
CA ALA A 121 2.36 14.96 3.14
C ALA A 121 1.41 13.77 3.27
N ILE A 122 1.92 12.55 3.06
CA ILE A 122 1.16 11.30 3.27
C ILE A 122 0.70 11.18 4.72
N PHE A 123 1.59 11.48 5.68
CA PHE A 123 1.26 11.46 7.11
C PHE A 123 0.15 12.47 7.46
N CYS A 124 0.28 13.73 7.02
CA CYS A 124 -0.70 14.77 7.27
C CYS A 124 -2.05 14.45 6.59
N MET A 125 -2.04 13.98 5.34
CA MET A 125 -3.25 13.56 4.64
C MET A 125 -4.00 12.47 5.43
N LYS A 126 -3.29 11.45 5.93
CA LYS A 126 -3.91 10.37 6.71
C LYS A 126 -4.60 10.89 7.97
N TYR A 127 -3.99 11.86 8.64
CA TYR A 127 -4.57 12.54 9.81
C TYR A 127 -5.77 13.43 9.43
N LEU A 128 -5.66 14.22 8.37
CA LEU A 128 -6.73 15.12 7.94
C LEU A 128 -7.97 14.36 7.44
N LYS A 129 -7.80 13.14 6.92
CA LYS A 129 -8.93 12.24 6.63
C LYS A 129 -9.77 11.91 7.85
N THR A 130 -9.18 11.81 9.04
CA THR A 130 -9.96 11.63 10.28
C THR A 130 -10.68 12.91 10.72
N HIS A 131 -10.43 14.02 10.02
CA HIS A 131 -11.05 15.33 10.24
C HIS A 131 -11.90 15.75 9.04
N ASN A 132 -12.31 14.79 8.19
CA ASN A 132 -13.24 14.98 7.07
C ASN A 132 -12.74 15.93 5.98
N ILE A 133 -11.43 15.95 5.70
CA ILE A 133 -10.94 16.57 4.45
C ILE A 133 -11.54 15.83 3.24
N SER A 134 -12.00 16.60 2.26
CA SER A 134 -12.67 16.15 1.04
C SER A 134 -11.74 16.26 -0.18
N VAL A 135 -12.05 15.50 -1.23
CA VAL A 135 -11.38 15.64 -2.52
C VAL A 135 -11.60 17.06 -3.05
N GLY A 136 -10.53 17.68 -3.56
CA GLY A 136 -10.51 19.07 -4.01
C GLY A 136 -10.12 20.07 -2.92
N GLU A 137 -10.10 19.68 -1.64
CA GLU A 137 -9.67 20.58 -0.56
C GLU A 137 -8.14 20.65 -0.44
N ASN A 138 -7.67 21.86 -0.16
CA ASN A 138 -6.26 22.17 0.04
C ASN A 138 -5.89 22.12 1.51
N PHE A 139 -4.68 21.66 1.83
CA PHE A 139 -4.11 21.76 3.16
C PHE A 139 -2.65 22.19 3.06
N MET A 140 -2.22 22.99 4.03
CA MET A 140 -0.86 23.46 4.16
C MET A 140 -0.15 22.69 5.25
N ILE A 141 1.01 22.16 4.92
CA ILE A 141 1.94 21.55 5.86
C ILE A 141 2.93 22.63 6.26
N ILE A 142 3.12 22.80 7.56
CA ILE A 142 4.13 23.67 8.14
C ILE A 142 5.14 22.76 8.83
N ASP A 143 6.22 22.40 8.12
CA ASP A 143 7.32 21.63 8.68
C ASP A 143 8.22 22.54 9.50
N CYS A 144 7.95 22.60 10.81
CA CYS A 144 8.70 23.36 11.79
C CYS A 144 9.95 22.57 12.21
N GLY A 145 10.89 22.43 11.27
CA GLY A 145 12.13 21.69 11.43
C GLY A 145 13.12 22.31 12.42
N GLY A 146 14.31 21.70 12.49
CA GLY A 146 15.43 22.15 13.32
C GLY A 146 15.92 23.52 12.89
N ASP A 147 16.39 23.65 11.65
CA ASP A 147 16.99 24.90 11.16
C ASP A 147 16.05 25.70 10.26
N ILE A 148 15.33 24.99 9.39
CA ILE A 148 14.46 25.59 8.40
C ILE A 148 13.01 25.24 8.72
N VAL A 149 12.15 26.26 8.72
CA VAL A 149 10.71 26.05 8.61
C VAL A 149 10.35 26.08 7.15
N SER A 150 9.67 25.03 6.68
CA SER A 150 9.24 24.94 5.28
C SER A 150 7.74 24.69 5.17
N LEU A 151 7.12 25.35 4.20
CA LEU A 151 5.69 25.28 3.97
C LEU A 151 5.42 24.61 2.64
N THR A 152 4.38 23.80 2.55
CA THR A 152 3.94 23.22 1.29
C THR A 152 2.42 23.11 1.29
N THR A 153 1.78 23.60 0.23
CA THR A 153 0.33 23.48 0.07
C THR A 153 0.04 22.34 -0.90
N ARG A 154 -0.77 21.38 -0.44
CA ARG A 154 -1.18 20.21 -1.22
C ARG A 154 -2.70 20.19 -1.34
N GLN A 155 -3.21 19.63 -2.42
CA GLN A 155 -4.63 19.33 -2.57
C GLN A 155 -4.85 17.83 -2.52
N LEU A 156 -5.90 17.40 -1.81
CA LEU A 156 -6.33 16.01 -1.86
C LEU A 156 -7.07 15.74 -3.17
N LEU A 157 -6.59 14.78 -3.94
CA LEU A 157 -7.24 14.28 -5.15
C LEU A 157 -7.95 12.95 -4.87
N GLU A 158 -8.65 12.45 -5.88
CA GLU A 158 -9.19 11.09 -5.87
C GLU A 158 -8.10 10.04 -5.63
N ASN A 159 -8.50 8.89 -5.07
CA ASN A 159 -7.61 7.76 -4.80
C ASN A 159 -6.42 8.10 -3.87
N GLU A 160 -6.61 9.03 -2.94
CA GLU A 160 -5.58 9.43 -1.95
C GLU A 160 -4.30 9.99 -2.59
N ARG A 161 -4.41 10.57 -3.79
CA ARG A 161 -3.29 11.25 -4.45
C ARG A 161 -3.21 12.69 -3.97
N LEU A 162 -2.00 13.26 -4.01
CA LEU A 162 -1.75 14.64 -3.61
C LEU A 162 -1.19 15.42 -4.80
N SER A 163 -1.78 16.56 -5.14
CA SER A 163 -1.15 17.53 -6.04
C SER A 163 -0.38 18.59 -5.26
N LEU A 164 0.63 19.17 -5.90
CA LEU A 164 1.32 20.36 -5.41
C LEU A 164 0.58 21.60 -5.92
N ILE A 165 0.10 22.45 -5.01
CA ILE A 165 -0.61 23.70 -5.37
C ILE A 165 0.35 24.88 -5.42
N ALA A 166 1.24 24.98 -4.44
CA ALA A 166 2.23 26.03 -4.35
C ALA A 166 3.60 25.43 -4.00
N GLU A 167 4.65 25.97 -4.61
CA GLU A 167 6.02 25.52 -4.38
C GLU A 167 6.38 25.61 -2.89
N ARG A 168 7.28 24.71 -2.47
CA ARG A 168 7.80 24.71 -1.12
C ARG A 168 8.65 25.95 -0.88
N ILE A 169 8.15 26.84 -0.02
CA ILE A 169 8.93 27.96 0.51
C ILE A 169 9.54 27.58 1.86
N GLY A 170 10.68 28.17 2.21
CA GLY A 170 11.33 27.94 3.49
C GLY A 170 12.13 29.16 3.96
N ASN A 171 12.38 29.22 5.26
CA ASN A 171 13.14 30.29 5.88
C ASN A 171 13.89 29.75 7.12
N ASP A 172 15.03 30.37 7.42
CA ASP A 172 15.91 30.06 8.55
C ASP A 172 15.31 30.60 9.85
N CYS A 173 14.19 30.00 10.25
CA CYS A 173 13.39 30.34 11.44
C CYS A 173 12.95 29.09 12.21
N GLY A 174 13.75 28.01 12.12
CA GLY A 174 13.49 26.76 12.82
C GLY A 174 13.74 26.84 14.33
N SER A 175 13.69 25.68 14.97
CA SER A 175 14.02 25.50 16.39
C SER A 175 15.38 26.12 16.77
N SER A 176 16.42 25.95 15.96
CA SER A 176 17.77 26.46 16.23
C SER A 176 17.85 27.99 16.17
N SER A 177 16.96 28.65 15.44
CA SER A 177 16.87 30.12 15.44
C SER A 177 16.41 30.66 16.80
N VAL A 178 15.56 29.91 17.53
CA VAL A 178 15.20 30.25 18.92
C VAL A 178 16.43 30.11 19.84
N ASP A 179 17.26 29.10 19.61
CA ASP A 179 18.50 28.91 20.36
C ASP A 179 19.50 30.04 20.09
N GLN A 180 19.59 30.51 18.85
CA GLN A 180 20.41 31.66 18.48
C GLN A 180 19.94 32.96 19.15
N GLU A 181 18.63 33.22 19.21
CA GLU A 181 18.09 34.39 19.92
C GLU A 181 18.34 34.29 21.43
N PHE A 182 18.29 33.08 22.01
CA PHE A 182 18.72 32.87 23.39
C PHE A 182 20.22 33.13 23.60
N LEU A 183 21.09 32.70 22.68
CA LEU A 183 22.52 33.03 22.76
C LEU A 183 22.77 34.53 22.67
N LYS A 184 22.04 35.26 21.82
CA LYS A 184 22.10 36.73 21.77
C LYS A 184 21.65 37.37 23.07
N PHE A 185 20.60 36.83 23.69
CA PHE A 185 20.18 37.25 25.02
C PHE A 185 21.32 37.07 26.05
N LEU A 186 22.00 35.91 26.04
CA LEU A 186 23.15 35.68 26.92
C LEU A 186 24.31 36.62 26.61
N GLU A 187 24.63 36.85 25.33
CA GLU A 187 25.67 37.79 24.89
C GLU A 187 25.42 39.19 25.47
N ASN A 188 24.18 39.65 25.51
CA ASN A 188 23.81 40.93 26.12
C ASN A 188 23.96 40.96 27.65
N LYS A 189 23.93 39.78 28.31
CA LYS A 189 24.07 39.66 29.77
C LYS A 189 25.53 39.47 30.22
N VAL A 190 26.36 38.77 29.46
CA VAL A 190 27.76 38.46 29.84
C VAL A 190 28.82 39.18 29.02
N GLY A 191 28.42 39.79 27.91
CA GLY A 191 29.31 40.37 26.90
C GLY A 191 29.65 39.37 25.78
N SER A 192 29.74 39.87 24.56
CA SER A 192 30.02 39.06 23.36
C SER A 192 31.36 38.32 23.43
N PHE A 193 32.37 38.90 24.09
CA PHE A 193 33.67 38.25 24.27
C PHE A 193 33.55 36.90 25.00
N ALA A 194 32.80 36.86 26.11
CA ALA A 194 32.63 35.66 26.91
C ALA A 194 32.00 34.52 26.11
N ILE A 195 30.91 34.82 25.38
CA ILE A 195 30.19 33.83 24.59
C ILE A 195 31.02 33.34 23.40
N ASN A 196 31.69 34.24 22.69
CA ASN A 196 32.54 33.86 21.54
C ASN A 196 33.74 33.01 21.99
N TYR A 197 34.38 33.38 23.10
CA TYR A 197 35.48 32.61 23.66
C TYR A 197 35.05 31.18 24.02
N VAL A 198 33.88 31.00 24.66
CA VAL A 198 33.35 29.68 25.00
C VAL A 198 32.92 28.90 23.75
N LYS A 199 32.32 29.55 22.74
CA LYS A 199 32.00 28.92 21.45
C LYS A 199 33.24 28.32 20.78
N GLU A 200 34.35 29.08 20.74
CA GLU A 200 35.59 28.67 20.08
C GLU A 200 36.39 27.63 20.87
N ASN A 201 36.51 27.81 22.19
CA ASN A 201 37.42 27.01 23.00
C ASN A 201 36.73 25.86 23.75
N ARG A 202 35.40 25.93 23.92
CA ARG A 202 34.60 25.02 24.76
C ARG A 202 33.18 24.80 24.19
N PRO A 203 33.03 24.37 22.92
CA PRO A 203 31.72 24.28 22.25
C PRO A 203 30.69 23.37 22.97
N TYR A 204 31.15 22.34 23.66
CA TYR A 204 30.31 21.45 24.47
C TYR A 204 29.57 22.19 25.61
N GLN A 205 30.12 23.29 26.13
CA GLN A 205 29.47 24.10 27.16
C GLN A 205 28.29 24.89 26.60
N ILE A 206 28.44 25.44 25.39
CA ILE A 206 27.34 26.09 24.68
C ILE A 206 26.21 25.09 24.46
N GLN A 207 26.54 23.89 23.99
CA GLN A 207 25.55 22.83 23.79
C GLN A 207 24.82 22.49 25.09
N TYR A 208 25.54 22.36 26.21
CA TYR A 208 24.93 22.11 27.50
C TYR A 208 23.97 23.24 27.94
N ILE A 209 24.38 24.51 27.78
CA ILE A 209 23.54 25.68 28.09
C ILE A 209 22.27 25.67 27.25
N LEU A 210 22.37 25.38 25.95
CA LEU A 210 21.21 25.24 25.07
C LEU A 210 20.30 24.07 25.50
N GLN A 211 20.85 22.94 25.95
CA GLN A 211 20.05 21.84 26.49
C GLN A 211 19.31 22.23 27.77
N VAL A 212 19.95 22.98 28.67
CA VAL A 212 19.31 23.49 29.89
C VAL A 212 18.17 24.45 29.50
N PHE A 213 18.42 25.39 28.59
CA PHE A 213 17.40 26.29 28.07
C PHE A 213 16.23 25.53 27.43
N PHE A 214 16.55 24.51 26.62
CA PHE A 214 15.56 23.67 25.97
C PHE A 214 14.62 23.00 26.98
N ARG A 215 15.20 22.32 27.97
CA ARG A 215 14.47 21.51 28.96
C ARG A 215 13.65 22.35 29.93
N LEU A 216 14.21 23.46 30.40
CA LEU A 216 13.58 24.27 31.44
C LEU A 216 12.59 25.28 30.87
N TYR A 217 12.91 25.90 29.73
CA TYR A 217 12.13 27.03 29.22
C TYR A 217 11.50 26.73 27.85
N LYS A 218 12.30 26.39 26.84
CA LYS A 218 11.85 26.33 25.44
C LYS A 218 10.69 25.36 25.20
N ILE A 219 10.77 24.14 25.73
CA ILE A 219 9.77 23.10 25.47
C ILE A 219 8.44 23.35 26.21
N ASN A 220 8.50 24.00 27.38
CA ASN A 220 7.34 24.22 28.25
C ASN A 220 6.69 25.59 28.04
N PHE A 221 7.34 26.52 27.34
CA PHE A 221 6.82 27.86 27.16
C PHE A 221 5.50 27.88 26.37
N THR A 222 4.44 28.37 27.02
CA THR A 222 3.09 28.46 26.43
C THR A 222 2.76 29.87 25.93
N GLY A 223 3.53 30.87 26.35
CA GLY A 223 3.22 32.29 26.12
C GLY A 223 2.07 32.81 26.96
N ILE A 224 1.64 32.07 27.99
CA ILE A 224 0.63 32.50 28.95
C ILE A 224 1.32 32.85 30.28
N GLN A 225 1.26 34.11 30.69
CA GLN A 225 1.95 34.62 31.87
C GLN A 225 1.60 33.87 33.16
N SER A 226 0.35 33.46 33.34
CA SER A 226 -0.12 32.73 34.53
C SER A 226 0.34 31.28 34.59
N GLU A 227 0.83 30.71 33.48
CA GLU A 227 1.38 29.36 33.39
C GLU A 227 2.92 29.35 33.44
N PHE A 228 3.54 30.52 33.56
CA PHE A 228 4.99 30.67 33.52
C PHE A 228 5.60 30.59 34.91
N ASP A 229 6.31 29.49 35.17
CA ASP A 229 7.14 29.36 36.35
C ASP A 229 8.50 30.02 36.11
N THR A 230 8.88 30.95 36.99
CA THR A 230 10.23 31.54 36.94
C THR A 230 11.21 30.52 37.50
N VAL A 231 11.94 29.86 36.60
CA VAL A 231 13.04 28.97 36.96
C VAL A 231 14.33 29.80 37.05
N LYS A 232 15.22 29.45 37.97
CA LYS A 232 16.56 30.05 38.06
C LYS A 232 17.51 29.32 37.13
N PHE A 233 18.22 30.06 36.29
CA PHE A 233 19.38 29.53 35.59
C PHE A 233 20.60 29.66 36.51
N ASP A 234 20.91 28.60 37.27
CA ASP A 234 22.04 28.59 38.21
C ASP A 234 23.29 27.94 37.60
N SER A 235 24.32 28.73 37.28
CA SER A 235 25.59 28.19 36.77
C SER A 235 26.33 27.30 37.76
N LYS A 236 26.06 27.36 39.08
CA LYS A 236 26.70 26.45 40.04
C LYS A 236 26.20 25.02 39.88
N ALA A 237 24.93 24.84 39.52
CA ALA A 237 24.34 23.55 39.18
C ALA A 237 24.66 23.12 37.72
N HIS A 238 24.97 24.09 36.86
CA HIS A 238 25.04 23.95 35.40
C HIS A 238 26.45 24.24 34.81
N GLN A 239 27.50 24.12 35.64
CA GLN A 239 28.93 24.45 35.44
C GLN A 239 29.32 25.94 35.30
N PRO A 240 30.47 26.36 35.88
CA PRO A 240 30.74 27.76 36.23
C PRO A 240 31.52 28.57 35.18
N PHE A 241 31.80 28.01 33.99
CA PHE A 241 32.86 28.55 33.11
C PHE A 241 32.52 29.86 32.42
N LEU A 242 31.25 30.19 32.16
CA LEU A 242 30.89 31.50 31.59
C LEU A 242 31.22 32.65 32.55
N ALA A 243 31.04 32.42 33.85
CA ALA A 243 31.21 33.44 34.89
C ALA A 243 32.63 34.01 34.94
N GLN A 244 33.64 33.19 34.59
CA GLN A 244 35.05 33.60 34.66
C GLN A 244 35.49 34.49 33.47
N TYR A 245 34.70 34.50 32.39
CA TYR A 245 34.98 35.28 31.19
C TYR A 245 34.02 36.46 31.02
N CYS A 246 33.06 36.64 31.94
CA CYS A 246 32.15 37.78 31.97
C CYS A 246 32.94 39.08 32.17
N ASN A 247 32.67 40.08 31.34
CA ASN A 247 33.26 41.41 31.49
C ASN A 247 32.89 42.02 32.86
N GLU A 248 33.84 42.68 33.53
CA GLU A 248 33.63 43.30 34.85
C GLU A 248 32.50 44.33 34.85
N GLU A 249 32.24 44.98 33.71
CA GLU A 249 31.19 45.98 33.50
C GLU A 249 29.76 45.39 33.57
N TYR A 250 29.62 44.11 33.23
CA TYR A 250 28.34 43.37 33.26
C TYR A 250 28.19 42.54 34.55
N ASN A 251 29.26 42.45 35.34
CA ASN A 251 29.34 41.67 36.55
C ASN A 251 28.93 42.53 37.76
N THR A 252 27.62 42.82 37.88
CA THR A 252 27.09 43.48 39.09
C THR A 252 27.32 42.67 40.37
N ASN A 253 27.65 41.37 40.23
CA ASN A 253 28.06 40.49 41.32
C ASN A 253 29.59 40.42 41.39
N LYS A 254 30.15 41.17 42.35
CA LYS A 254 31.56 41.18 42.74
C LYS A 254 32.19 39.77 42.76
N LYS A 255 33.39 39.68 42.18
CA LYS A 255 34.45 38.66 42.39
C LYS A 255 34.00 37.40 43.14
N GLY A 256 33.83 36.30 42.41
CA GLY A 256 33.90 34.93 42.97
C GLY A 256 32.57 34.27 43.36
N ILE A 257 31.41 34.89 43.10
CA ILE A 257 30.10 34.29 43.37
C ILE A 257 29.45 33.93 42.04
N GLY A 258 29.16 32.64 41.83
CA GLY A 258 28.68 32.08 40.56
C GLY A 258 27.58 32.88 39.85
N TRP A 259 27.61 32.82 38.52
CA TRP A 259 26.70 33.55 37.64
C TRP A 259 25.32 32.90 37.65
N SER A 260 24.30 33.60 38.14
CA SER A 260 22.92 33.12 38.06
C SER A 260 22.05 34.24 37.56
N PHE A 261 21.15 33.92 36.63
CA PHE A 261 20.15 34.87 36.14
C PHE A 261 18.80 34.16 36.09
N GLU A 262 17.75 34.94 36.31
CA GLU A 262 16.38 34.49 36.14
C GLU A 262 15.91 34.92 34.76
N LEU A 263 15.36 33.96 34.00
CA LEU A 263 14.66 34.27 32.76
C LEU A 263 13.20 34.57 33.11
N LYS A 264 12.80 35.82 32.93
CA LYS A 264 11.42 36.24 33.12
C LYS A 264 10.58 35.84 31.91
N PHE A 265 9.27 35.84 32.09
CA PHE A 265 8.32 35.59 31.01
C PHE A 265 8.62 36.44 29.77
N GLU A 266 8.86 37.74 29.96
CA GLU A 266 9.12 38.66 28.85
C GLU A 266 10.47 38.42 28.16
N ASP A 267 11.47 37.89 28.87
CA ASP A 267 12.74 37.52 28.27
C ASP A 267 12.54 36.34 27.30
N ILE A 268 11.84 35.29 27.75
CA ILE A 268 11.53 34.12 26.92
C ILE A 268 10.64 34.51 25.75
N LYS A 269 9.63 35.35 26.00
CA LYS A 269 8.74 35.84 24.95
C LYS A 269 9.52 36.62 23.88
N ALA A 270 10.43 37.50 24.28
CA ALA A 270 11.27 38.27 23.37
C ALA A 270 12.24 37.39 22.55
N ILE A 271 12.67 36.25 23.07
CA ILE A 271 13.47 35.25 22.34
C ILE A 271 12.63 34.55 21.25
N PHE A 272 11.37 34.22 21.55
CA PHE A 272 10.49 33.51 20.62
C PHE A 272 9.84 34.41 19.56
N ASP A 273 9.44 35.62 19.94
CA ASP A 273 8.62 36.51 19.09
C ASP A 273 9.20 36.75 17.69
N PRO A 274 10.49 37.06 17.51
CA PRO A 274 11.05 37.30 16.18
C PRO A 274 10.95 36.08 15.26
N ILE A 275 11.05 34.87 15.83
CA ILE A 275 11.00 33.62 15.09
C ILE A 275 9.57 33.26 14.72
N ILE A 276 8.64 33.39 15.67
CA ILE A 276 7.21 33.15 15.43
C ILE A 276 6.66 34.13 14.39
N GLU A 277 7.07 35.40 14.45
CA GLU A 277 6.64 36.42 13.49
C GLU A 277 7.06 36.07 12.06
N LYS A 278 8.30 35.61 11.86
CA LYS A 278 8.76 35.10 10.55
C LYS A 278 7.89 33.93 10.07
N ILE A 279 7.55 32.99 10.95
CA ILE A 279 6.70 31.84 10.59
C ILE A 279 5.29 32.29 10.20
N ILE A 280 4.70 33.22 10.96
CA ILE A 280 3.38 33.80 10.65
C ILE A 280 3.41 34.46 9.27
N GLN A 281 4.43 35.28 8.98
CA GLN A 281 4.57 35.94 7.68
C GLN A 281 4.72 34.95 6.51
N LEU A 282 5.41 33.82 6.73
CA LEU A 282 5.50 32.76 5.73
C LEU A 282 4.14 32.09 5.47
N ILE A 283 3.41 31.74 6.53
CA ILE A 283 2.07 31.14 6.42
C ILE A 283 1.13 32.08 5.68
N ASP A 284 1.12 33.35 6.09
CA ASP A 284 0.28 34.39 5.51
C ASP A 284 0.57 34.59 4.02
N SER A 285 1.85 34.61 3.64
CA SER A 285 2.27 34.72 2.24
C SER A 285 1.86 33.49 1.42
N GLN A 286 2.04 32.28 1.96
CA GLN A 286 1.66 31.05 1.27
C GLN A 286 0.13 30.92 1.12
N LEU A 287 -0.65 31.37 2.12
CA LEU A 287 -2.11 31.37 2.06
C LEU A 287 -2.61 32.34 0.98
N ARG A 288 -2.02 33.53 0.87
CA ARG A 288 -2.34 34.50 -0.20
C ARG A 288 -2.08 33.94 -1.60
N LEU A 289 -1.01 33.17 -1.79
CA LEU A 289 -0.73 32.51 -3.07
C LEU A 289 -1.77 31.45 -3.46
N CYS A 290 -2.60 31.02 -2.50
CA CYS A 290 -3.66 30.05 -2.70
C CYS A 290 -5.06 30.68 -2.56
N ASP A 291 -5.19 32.00 -2.70
CA ASP A 291 -6.45 32.76 -2.55
C ASP A 291 -7.20 32.45 -1.24
N ASP A 292 -6.45 32.23 -0.15
CA ASP A 292 -6.97 31.79 1.15
C ASP A 292 -7.78 30.47 1.11
N ASN A 293 -7.76 29.75 -0.01
CA ASN A 293 -8.39 28.45 -0.15
C ASN A 293 -7.52 27.37 0.52
N CYS A 294 -7.67 27.24 1.84
CA CYS A 294 -7.00 26.24 2.65
C CYS A 294 -7.92 25.70 3.75
N PHE A 295 -8.23 24.41 3.67
CA PHE A 295 -9.03 23.71 4.68
C PHE A 295 -8.28 23.59 6.01
N ALA A 296 -6.97 23.29 5.96
CA ALA A 296 -6.20 23.04 7.17
C ALA A 296 -4.74 23.51 7.13
N LEU A 297 -4.25 24.00 8.27
CA LEU A 297 -2.84 24.14 8.59
C LEU A 297 -2.41 22.97 9.51
N SER A 298 -1.45 22.17 9.05
CA SER A 298 -0.90 21.02 9.79
C SER A 298 0.54 21.28 10.20
N LEU A 299 0.77 21.48 11.51
CA LEU A 299 2.10 21.74 12.06
C LEU A 299 2.83 20.43 12.35
N VAL A 300 4.01 20.25 11.76
CA VAL A 300 4.88 19.11 12.03
C VAL A 300 6.29 19.55 12.43
N GLY A 301 7.16 18.60 12.77
CA GLY A 301 8.50 18.91 13.23
C GLY A 301 8.56 19.30 14.72
N GLU A 302 9.78 19.50 15.21
CA GLU A 302 10.05 19.69 16.63
C GLU A 302 9.48 21.01 17.17
N LEU A 303 9.74 22.12 16.48
CA LEU A 303 9.25 23.43 16.90
C LEU A 303 7.70 23.50 16.82
N GLY A 304 7.09 22.67 15.99
CA GLY A 304 5.63 22.49 15.93
C GLY A 304 5.04 22.00 17.25
N LYS A 305 5.84 21.43 18.17
CA LYS A 305 5.42 21.09 19.54
C LYS A 305 5.14 22.31 20.42
N SER A 306 5.75 23.45 20.13
CA SER A 306 5.64 24.65 20.97
C SER A 306 4.18 25.05 21.10
N LYS A 307 3.68 25.09 22.34
CA LYS A 307 2.33 25.57 22.64
C LYS A 307 2.19 27.04 22.28
N TYR A 308 3.26 27.82 22.51
CA TYR A 308 3.27 29.23 22.16
C TYR A 308 3.10 29.45 20.66
N LEU A 309 3.90 28.78 19.82
CA LEU A 309 3.79 28.85 18.36
C LEU A 309 2.38 28.46 17.88
N GLN A 310 1.85 27.33 18.36
CA GLN A 310 0.50 26.87 18.02
C GLN A 310 -0.57 27.90 18.38
N SER A 311 -0.47 28.51 19.57
CA SER A 311 -1.43 29.53 20.02
C SER A 311 -1.39 30.78 19.14
N ARG A 312 -0.19 31.22 18.74
CA ARG A 312 0.02 32.40 17.91
C ARG A 312 -0.51 32.20 16.49
N ILE A 313 -0.20 31.06 15.86
CA ILE A 313 -0.75 30.70 14.55
C ILE A 313 -2.27 30.58 14.62
N LYS A 314 -2.82 29.93 15.65
CA LYS A 314 -4.27 29.80 15.81
C LYS A 314 -4.95 31.16 15.98
N LYS A 315 -4.37 32.06 16.78
CA LYS A 315 -4.90 33.41 16.97
C LYS A 315 -4.93 34.20 15.66
N GLU A 316 -3.90 34.06 14.84
CA GLU A 316 -3.77 34.82 13.59
C GLU A 316 -4.67 34.30 12.47
N PHE A 317 -4.82 32.97 12.33
CA PHE A 317 -5.44 32.37 11.14
C PHE A 317 -6.78 31.67 11.40
N ASN A 318 -7.34 31.68 12.61
CA ASN A 318 -8.60 30.97 12.92
C ASN A 318 -9.82 31.47 12.11
N THR A 319 -9.79 32.70 11.61
CA THR A 319 -10.85 33.26 10.76
C THR A 319 -10.68 32.89 9.29
N ARG A 320 -9.46 32.55 8.85
CA ARG A 320 -9.11 32.23 7.45
C ARG A 320 -9.06 30.72 7.19
N VAL A 321 -8.63 29.93 8.17
CA VAL A 321 -8.45 28.48 8.01
C VAL A 321 -9.29 27.73 9.03
N ARG A 322 -10.08 26.78 8.52
CA ARG A 322 -11.04 26.01 9.32
C ARG A 322 -10.38 25.14 10.38
N LEU A 323 -9.27 24.47 10.04
CA LEU A 323 -8.58 23.54 10.93
C LEU A 323 -7.11 23.92 11.09
N ILE A 324 -6.71 24.38 12.27
CA ILE A 324 -5.31 24.61 12.61
C ILE A 324 -4.95 23.62 13.70
N SER A 325 -4.09 22.66 13.37
CA SER A 325 -3.75 21.61 14.31
C SER A 325 -2.34 21.05 14.11
N ARG A 326 -1.83 20.45 15.18
CA ARG A 326 -0.62 19.65 15.17
C ARG A 326 -1.05 18.17 15.22
N PRO A 327 -0.82 17.38 14.16
CA PRO A 327 -1.13 15.95 14.20
C PRO A 327 -0.42 15.23 15.36
N PRO A 328 -1.04 14.23 16.00
CA PRO A 328 -0.36 13.38 16.98
C PRO A 328 0.89 12.75 16.38
N TYR A 329 1.98 12.67 17.15
CA TYR A 329 3.28 12.13 16.70
C TYR A 329 3.95 12.90 15.55
N SER A 330 3.61 14.17 15.34
CA SER A 330 4.11 15.00 14.24
C SER A 330 5.64 15.17 14.17
N VAL A 331 6.38 14.94 15.27
CA VAL A 331 7.85 14.93 15.26
C VAL A 331 8.42 13.72 14.50
N THR A 332 7.66 12.64 14.45
CA THR A 332 8.01 11.42 13.70
C THR A 332 7.29 11.35 12.35
N ALA A 333 6.77 12.47 11.85
CA ALA A 333 5.95 12.54 10.63
C ALA A 333 6.65 11.93 9.41
N ILE A 334 7.94 12.20 9.22
CA ILE A 334 8.73 11.65 8.10
C ILE A 334 8.75 10.11 8.18
N MET A 335 9.14 9.54 9.31
CA MET A 335 9.23 8.08 9.49
C MET A 335 7.86 7.41 9.34
N ARG A 336 6.82 7.98 9.96
CA ARG A 336 5.44 7.46 9.85
C ARG A 336 4.91 7.56 8.42
N GLY A 337 5.19 8.66 7.74
CA GLY A 337 4.89 8.88 6.34
C GLY A 337 5.56 7.85 5.43
N ALA A 338 6.84 7.57 5.67
CA ALA A 338 7.60 6.55 4.96
C ALA A 338 7.00 5.15 5.16
N VAL A 339 6.58 4.80 6.38
CA VAL A 339 5.88 3.54 6.65
C VAL A 339 4.53 3.48 5.93
N LEU A 340 3.74 4.56 5.97
CA LEU A 340 2.45 4.64 5.26
C LEU A 340 2.62 4.48 3.75
N TYR A 341 3.65 5.09 3.18
CA TYR A 341 4.03 4.92 1.77
C TYR A 341 4.38 3.46 1.46
N GLY A 342 5.20 2.82 2.29
CA GLY A 342 5.52 1.40 2.13
C GLY A 342 4.27 0.52 2.19
N LEU A 343 3.36 0.78 3.14
CA LEU A 343 2.11 0.02 3.29
C LEU A 343 1.23 0.15 2.03
N TYR A 344 1.11 1.36 1.50
CA TYR A 344 0.41 1.61 0.25
C TYR A 344 1.02 0.79 -0.90
N HIS A 345 2.35 0.78 -1.02
CA HIS A 345 3.04 -0.02 -2.05
C HIS A 345 2.82 -1.52 -1.92
N VAL A 346 2.89 -2.08 -0.72
CA VAL A 346 2.67 -3.51 -0.49
C VAL A 346 1.23 -3.88 -0.86
N ASN A 347 0.26 -3.06 -0.46
CA ASN A 347 -1.16 -3.29 -0.79
C ASN A 347 -1.43 -3.22 -2.29
N GLN A 348 -0.88 -2.22 -3.00
CA GLN A 348 -1.01 -2.11 -4.45
C GLN A 348 -0.42 -3.33 -5.17
N ASN A 349 0.75 -3.82 -4.75
CA ASN A 349 1.35 -5.03 -5.31
C ASN A 349 0.48 -6.27 -5.07
N ARG A 350 -0.10 -6.41 -3.86
CA ARG A 350 -1.02 -7.51 -3.54
C ARG A 350 -2.25 -7.49 -4.45
N ILE A 351 -2.88 -6.33 -4.62
CA ILE A 351 -4.05 -6.16 -5.50
C ILE A 351 -3.69 -6.49 -6.95
N GLN A 352 -2.57 -5.97 -7.47
CA GLN A 352 -2.14 -6.24 -8.84
C GLN A 352 -1.86 -7.74 -9.08
N ASN A 353 -1.27 -8.43 -8.09
CA ASN A 353 -1.00 -9.86 -8.19
C ASN A 353 -2.29 -10.69 -8.14
N GLN A 354 -3.23 -10.34 -7.26
CA GLN A 354 -4.56 -10.95 -7.24
C GLN A 354 -5.24 -10.77 -8.61
N LEU A 355 -5.21 -9.57 -9.16
CA LEU A 355 -5.80 -9.28 -10.48
C LEU A 355 -5.16 -10.13 -11.58
N LYS A 356 -3.83 -10.28 -11.59
CA LYS A 356 -3.10 -11.13 -12.55
C LYS A 356 -3.50 -12.60 -12.43
N ASN A 357 -3.62 -13.12 -11.21
CA ASN A 357 -4.04 -14.51 -10.97
C ASN A 357 -5.48 -14.72 -11.44
N THR A 358 -6.39 -13.83 -11.08
CA THR A 358 -7.78 -13.87 -11.55
C THR A 358 -7.87 -13.83 -13.07
N ILE A 359 -7.08 -12.98 -13.74
CA ILE A 359 -7.02 -12.93 -15.21
C ILE A 359 -6.52 -14.26 -15.79
N LYS A 360 -5.53 -14.90 -15.16
CA LYS A 360 -5.03 -16.21 -15.59
C LYS A 360 -6.12 -17.28 -15.46
N GLU A 361 -6.80 -17.36 -14.31
CA GLU A 361 -7.90 -18.29 -14.08
C GLU A 361 -9.05 -18.07 -15.08
N LEU A 362 -9.41 -16.82 -15.36
CA LEU A 362 -10.43 -16.49 -16.35
C LEU A 362 -10.05 -16.95 -17.76
N LYS A 363 -8.76 -16.89 -18.14
CA LYS A 363 -8.27 -17.42 -19.42
C LYS A 363 -8.41 -18.94 -19.49
N GLU A 364 -8.02 -19.64 -18.43
CA GLU A 364 -8.15 -21.11 -18.36
C GLU A 364 -9.62 -21.56 -18.40
N VAL A 365 -10.53 -20.82 -17.75
CA VAL A 365 -11.98 -21.08 -17.82
C VAL A 365 -12.52 -20.81 -19.23
N LYS A 366 -12.05 -19.75 -19.90
CA LYS A 366 -12.46 -19.43 -21.27
C LYS A 366 -12.08 -20.54 -22.24
N GLU A 367 -10.84 -21.04 -22.18
CA GLU A 367 -10.37 -22.15 -23.02
C GLU A 367 -11.20 -23.43 -22.79
N LYS A 368 -11.51 -23.76 -21.53
CA LYS A 368 -12.37 -24.92 -21.20
C LYS A 368 -13.79 -24.74 -21.75
N ASN A 369 -14.35 -23.52 -21.70
CA ASN A 369 -15.67 -23.24 -22.24
C ASN A 369 -15.71 -23.39 -23.78
N GLU A 370 -14.66 -22.97 -24.49
CA GLU A 370 -14.55 -23.17 -25.94
C GLU A 370 -14.55 -24.68 -26.28
N VAL A 371 -13.79 -25.49 -25.56
CA VAL A 371 -13.79 -26.96 -25.73
C VAL A 371 -15.17 -27.58 -25.43
N LEU A 372 -15.84 -27.12 -24.37
CA LEU A 372 -17.20 -27.57 -24.02
C LEU A 372 -18.20 -27.23 -25.12
N GLN A 373 -18.09 -26.05 -25.75
CA GLN A 373 -18.96 -25.66 -26.86
C GLN A 373 -18.77 -26.56 -28.07
N ASP A 374 -17.52 -26.90 -28.43
CA ASP A 374 -17.23 -27.83 -29.52
C ASP A 374 -17.79 -29.24 -29.24
N GLN A 375 -17.64 -29.73 -28.00
CA GLN A 375 -18.22 -31.01 -27.58
C GLN A 375 -19.75 -31.00 -27.64
N MET A 376 -20.38 -29.88 -27.25
CA MET A 376 -21.83 -29.72 -27.29
C MET A 376 -22.35 -29.71 -28.74
N LEU A 377 -21.61 -29.09 -29.67
CA LEU A 377 -21.92 -29.12 -31.09
C LEU A 377 -21.82 -30.55 -31.67
N LEU A 378 -20.76 -31.29 -31.32
CA LEU A 378 -20.62 -32.70 -31.68
C LEU A 378 -21.77 -33.54 -31.15
N TYR A 379 -22.17 -33.32 -29.89
CA TYR A 379 -23.31 -34.01 -29.29
C TYR A 379 -24.62 -33.71 -30.03
N VAL A 380 -24.90 -32.44 -30.34
CA VAL A 380 -26.10 -32.04 -31.10
C VAL A 380 -26.12 -32.70 -32.48
N ASN A 381 -25.00 -32.68 -33.22
CA ASN A 381 -24.90 -33.33 -34.52
C ASN A 381 -25.16 -34.85 -34.42
N SER A 382 -24.59 -35.51 -33.42
CA SER A 382 -24.82 -36.96 -33.21
C SER A 382 -26.30 -37.29 -32.90
N GLN A 383 -27.02 -36.39 -32.22
CA GLN A 383 -28.45 -36.56 -31.94
C GLN A 383 -29.30 -36.43 -33.21
N GLU A 384 -28.93 -35.53 -34.14
CA GLU A 384 -29.61 -35.42 -35.44
C GLU A 384 -29.37 -36.64 -36.32
N GLU A 385 -28.14 -37.15 -36.36
CA GLU A 385 -27.81 -38.39 -37.07
C GLU A 385 -28.59 -39.59 -36.51
N TYR A 386 -28.66 -39.72 -35.18
CA TYR A 386 -29.41 -40.78 -34.53
C TYR A 386 -30.91 -40.73 -34.86
N LYS A 387 -31.53 -39.53 -34.83
CA LYS A 387 -32.93 -39.34 -35.26
C LYS A 387 -33.15 -39.76 -36.71
N THR A 388 -32.22 -39.39 -37.58
CA THR A 388 -32.28 -39.74 -39.02
C THR A 388 -32.22 -41.26 -39.20
N LEU A 389 -31.34 -41.93 -38.47
CA LEU A 389 -31.18 -43.39 -38.50
C LEU A 389 -32.45 -44.10 -37.99
N ILE A 390 -33.05 -43.63 -36.89
CA ILE A 390 -34.32 -44.16 -36.38
C ILE A 390 -35.44 -44.02 -37.40
N ASN A 391 -35.56 -42.85 -38.04
CA ASN A 391 -36.58 -42.64 -39.06
C ASN A 391 -36.42 -43.61 -40.24
N LYS A 392 -35.17 -43.85 -40.67
CA LYS A 392 -34.88 -44.84 -41.71
C LYS A 392 -35.26 -46.26 -41.28
N TYR A 393 -34.86 -46.67 -40.07
CA TYR A 393 -35.21 -47.97 -39.50
C TYR A 393 -36.73 -48.18 -39.40
N ASN A 394 -37.46 -47.17 -38.93
CA ASN A 394 -38.92 -47.22 -38.83
C ASN A 394 -39.58 -47.34 -40.22
N ASN A 395 -39.06 -46.64 -41.23
CA ASN A 395 -39.54 -46.77 -42.60
C ASN A 395 -39.31 -48.18 -43.16
N GLU A 396 -38.11 -48.74 -42.99
CA GLU A 396 -37.80 -50.11 -43.42
C GLU A 396 -38.66 -51.14 -42.69
N THR A 397 -38.90 -50.96 -41.39
CA THR A 397 -39.77 -51.81 -40.58
C THR A 397 -41.22 -51.74 -41.07
N ASN A 398 -41.73 -50.55 -41.38
CA ASN A 398 -43.05 -50.37 -41.96
C ASN A 398 -43.18 -51.02 -43.33
N GLN A 399 -42.17 -50.87 -44.20
CA GLN A 399 -42.14 -51.56 -45.50
C GLN A 399 -42.15 -53.07 -45.34
N HIS A 400 -41.34 -53.62 -44.44
CA HIS A 400 -41.35 -55.05 -44.11
C HIS A 400 -42.73 -55.51 -43.65
N LYS A 401 -43.38 -54.75 -42.77
CA LYS A 401 -44.73 -55.06 -42.28
C LYS A 401 -45.76 -55.12 -43.41
N ILE A 402 -45.69 -54.17 -44.35
CA ILE A 402 -46.55 -54.16 -45.55
C ILE A 402 -46.31 -55.40 -46.41
N ILE A 403 -45.05 -55.78 -46.64
CA ILE A 403 -44.69 -56.98 -47.41
C ILE A 403 -45.24 -58.24 -46.75
N VAL A 404 -45.04 -58.39 -45.43
CA VAL A 404 -45.55 -59.54 -44.67
C VAL A 404 -47.07 -59.64 -44.75
N GLU A 405 -47.80 -58.54 -44.62
CA GLU A 405 -49.27 -58.54 -44.74
C GLU A 405 -49.74 -58.84 -46.17
N LYS A 406 -48.96 -58.46 -47.19
CA LYS A 406 -49.24 -58.86 -48.58
C LYS A 406 -49.03 -60.37 -48.76
N LEU A 407 -47.90 -60.91 -48.31
CA LEU A 407 -47.60 -62.34 -48.39
C LEU A 407 -48.64 -63.19 -47.66
N LYS A 408 -49.10 -62.78 -46.47
CA LYS A 408 -50.20 -63.47 -45.76
C LYS A 408 -51.49 -63.53 -46.58
N ARG A 409 -51.86 -62.43 -47.26
CA ARG A 409 -53.04 -62.40 -48.14
C ARG A 409 -52.87 -63.33 -49.34
N ASP A 410 -51.71 -63.31 -49.97
CA ASP A 410 -51.40 -64.16 -51.11
C ASP A 410 -51.46 -65.65 -50.73
N ILE A 411 -50.86 -66.04 -49.58
CA ILE A 411 -50.94 -67.40 -49.03
C ILE A 411 -52.39 -67.82 -48.81
N LYS A 412 -53.20 -66.98 -48.16
CA LYS A 412 -54.62 -67.27 -47.92
C LYS A 412 -55.39 -67.50 -49.24
N GLY A 413 -55.12 -66.68 -50.26
CA GLY A 413 -55.73 -66.85 -51.58
C GLY A 413 -55.32 -68.15 -52.28
N ILE A 414 -54.08 -68.62 -52.08
CA ILE A 414 -53.63 -69.92 -52.58
C ILE A 414 -54.32 -71.06 -51.83
N GLU A 415 -54.41 -70.98 -50.50
CA GLU A 415 -55.11 -71.96 -49.67
C GLU A 415 -56.58 -72.12 -50.09
N GLU A 416 -57.30 -71.01 -50.31
CA GLU A 416 -58.68 -71.03 -50.79
C GLU A 416 -58.82 -71.69 -52.17
N LYS A 417 -57.91 -71.38 -53.12
CA LYS A 417 -57.89 -72.05 -54.43
C LYS A 417 -57.65 -73.55 -54.32
N TYR A 418 -56.73 -73.96 -53.46
CA TYR A 418 -56.41 -75.37 -53.24
C TYR A 418 -57.59 -76.13 -52.62
N GLN A 419 -58.28 -75.52 -51.63
CA GLN A 419 -59.51 -76.07 -51.05
C GLN A 419 -60.61 -76.23 -52.10
N ASN A 420 -60.82 -75.23 -52.96
CA ASN A 420 -61.79 -75.33 -54.05
C ASN A 420 -61.44 -76.46 -55.04
N GLN A 421 -60.16 -76.63 -55.36
CA GLN A 421 -59.71 -77.77 -56.19
C GLN A 421 -59.97 -79.13 -55.55
N ILE A 422 -59.79 -79.25 -54.23
CA ILE A 422 -60.13 -80.48 -53.48
C ILE A 422 -61.63 -80.75 -53.60
N ILE A 423 -62.47 -79.74 -53.40
CA ILE A 423 -63.93 -79.85 -53.51
C ILE A 423 -64.36 -80.27 -54.92
N ASP A 424 -63.79 -79.65 -55.96
CA ASP A 424 -64.09 -79.99 -57.35
C ASP A 424 -63.66 -81.43 -57.67
N ASN A 425 -62.47 -81.85 -57.23
CA ASN A 425 -62.01 -83.23 -57.38
C ASN A 425 -62.95 -84.22 -56.68
N GLN A 426 -63.41 -83.92 -55.47
CA GLN A 426 -64.41 -84.74 -54.78
C GLN A 426 -65.73 -84.80 -55.56
N ARG A 427 -66.14 -83.71 -56.19
CA ARG A 427 -67.33 -83.65 -57.06
C ARG A 427 -67.18 -84.52 -58.30
N TYR A 428 -66.01 -84.50 -58.95
CA TYR A 428 -65.72 -85.37 -60.10
C TYR A 428 -65.70 -86.84 -59.69
N GLN A 429 -65.06 -87.18 -58.57
CA GLN A 429 -65.07 -88.54 -58.01
C GLN A 429 -66.48 -89.05 -57.72
N ASN A 430 -67.34 -88.21 -57.14
CA ASN A 430 -68.75 -88.56 -56.89
C ASN A 430 -69.54 -88.77 -58.18
N LYS A 431 -69.30 -87.97 -59.23
CA LYS A 431 -69.92 -88.19 -60.56
C LYS A 431 -69.50 -89.53 -61.17
N ILE A 432 -68.22 -89.92 -61.04
CA ILE A 432 -67.71 -91.21 -61.53
C ILE A 432 -68.42 -92.36 -60.79
N LYS A 433 -68.51 -92.29 -59.46
CA LYS A 433 -69.25 -93.29 -58.65
C LYS A 433 -70.74 -93.43 -59.04
N LEU A 434 -71.39 -92.35 -59.49
CA LEU A 434 -72.78 -92.40 -59.96
C LEU A 434 -72.95 -93.05 -61.34
N GLN A 435 -71.88 -93.14 -62.14
CA GLN A 435 -71.89 -93.80 -63.45
C GLN A 435 -71.56 -95.29 -63.37
N GLU A 436 -70.86 -95.73 -62.32
CA GLU A 436 -70.54 -97.16 -62.06
C GLU A 436 -71.76 -98.09 -62.11
N PRO A 437 -72.90 -97.80 -61.43
CA PRO A 437 -74.08 -98.66 -61.50
C PRO A 437 -74.64 -98.77 -62.92
N ARG A 438 -74.59 -97.67 -63.68
CA ARG A 438 -75.11 -97.60 -65.06
C ARG A 438 -74.23 -98.39 -66.04
N ILE A 439 -72.92 -98.36 -65.85
CA ILE A 439 -71.96 -99.18 -66.60
C ILE A 439 -72.15 -100.66 -66.27
N ASN A 440 -72.29 -101.00 -64.98
CA ASN A 440 -72.52 -102.38 -64.56
C ASN A 440 -73.85 -102.94 -65.12
N GLN A 441 -74.90 -102.11 -65.18
CA GLN A 441 -76.18 -102.47 -65.80
C GLN A 441 -76.02 -102.73 -67.31
N LEU A 442 -75.33 -101.84 -68.03
CA LEU A 442 -75.05 -102.01 -69.45
C LEU A 442 -74.22 -103.26 -69.73
N GLN A 443 -73.24 -103.58 -68.88
CA GLN A 443 -72.45 -104.80 -68.98
C GLN A 443 -73.30 -106.06 -68.73
N GLN A 444 -74.25 -106.02 -67.79
CA GLN A 444 -75.22 -107.10 -67.59
C GLN A 444 -76.13 -107.29 -68.81
N ASP A 445 -76.64 -106.19 -69.38
CA ASP A 445 -77.51 -106.22 -70.57
C ASP A 445 -76.79 -106.78 -71.80
N VAL A 446 -75.52 -106.41 -72.01
CA VAL A 446 -74.67 -106.97 -73.07
C VAL A 446 -74.47 -108.47 -72.87
N LYS A 447 -74.17 -108.91 -71.64
CA LYS A 447 -73.98 -110.33 -71.31
C LYS A 447 -75.27 -111.15 -71.51
N LEU A 448 -76.43 -110.54 -71.24
CA LEU A 448 -77.75 -111.12 -71.51
C LEU A 448 -78.00 -111.28 -73.01
N LYS A 449 -77.67 -110.27 -73.82
CA LYS A 449 -77.76 -110.34 -75.30
C LYS A 449 -76.80 -111.37 -75.91
N GLU A 450 -75.56 -111.44 -75.42
CA GLU A 450 -74.59 -112.44 -75.87
C GLU A 450 -75.06 -113.88 -75.56
N ASN A 451 -75.68 -114.09 -74.41
CA ASN A 451 -76.27 -115.39 -74.06
C ASN A 451 -77.50 -115.76 -74.90
N GLN A 452 -78.25 -114.77 -75.40
CA GLN A 452 -79.36 -115.00 -76.33
C GLN A 452 -78.89 -115.32 -77.76
N LEU A 453 -77.74 -114.78 -78.19
CA LEU A 453 -77.11 -115.07 -79.48
C LEU A 453 -76.45 -116.45 -79.56
N LYS A 454 -76.13 -117.09 -78.43
CA LYS A 454 -75.55 -118.45 -78.38
C LYS A 454 -76.60 -119.59 -78.40
N LYS A 455 -77.90 -119.29 -78.58
CA LYS A 455 -79.01 -120.28 -78.52
C LYS A 455 -79.89 -120.36 -79.78
N LYS A 456 -79.45 -119.83 -80.91
CA LYS A 456 -79.97 -120.12 -82.26
C LYS A 456 -78.80 -120.20 -83.21
#